data_AF-A0A2H9U6W0-F1
#
_entry.id   AF-A0A2H9U6W0-F1
#
_cell.length_a   1.000
_cell.length_b   1.000
_cell.length_c   1.000
_cell.angle_alpha   90.00
_cell.angle_beta   90.00
_cell.angle_gamma   90.00
#
_symmetry.space_group_name_H-M   'P 1'
#
loop_
_entity.id
_entity.type
_entity.pdbx_description
1 polymer ?
#
loop_
_entity_poly.entity_id
_entity_poly.type
_entity_poly.pdbx_seq_one_letter_code
_entity_poly.pdbx_strand_id
1 'polypeptide(L)'
;MKEATALRDKPRIEIRYCTMCRWMLRAAWLAQELLSTFDHELGEVALVPASQGEFRILVNGVQVWDRVSDHGFPEAKEIKQRVRDLIAPERDLGHIDRHAASSSPL
;
A
#
# COMPACT_ATOMS: atom_id res chain seq x y z
N MET A 1 -7.10 -5.31 27.26
CA MET A 1 -7.06 -3.84 27.02
C MET A 1 -5.70 -3.33 26.52
N LYS A 2 -4.56 -3.97 26.84
CA LYS A 2 -3.23 -3.58 26.35
C LYS A 2 -3.04 -3.77 24.83
N GLU A 3 -3.58 -4.86 24.24
CA GLU A 3 -3.49 -5.12 22.79
C GLU A 3 -4.20 -4.08 21.91
N ALA A 4 -5.40 -3.62 22.31
CA ALA A 4 -6.15 -2.63 21.55
C ALA A 4 -5.47 -1.23 21.52
N THR A 5 -4.57 -0.98 22.48
CA THR A 5 -3.75 0.26 22.49
C THR A 5 -2.55 0.10 21.57
N ALA A 6 -1.86 -1.04 21.59
CA ALA A 6 -0.72 -1.32 20.71
C ALA A 6 -1.10 -1.30 19.21
N LEU A 7 -2.35 -1.63 18.86
CA LEU A 7 -2.83 -1.51 17.49
C LEU A 7 -2.97 -0.04 17.02
N ARG A 8 -3.19 0.90 17.95
CA ARG A 8 -3.33 2.34 17.63
C ARG A 8 -2.00 3.01 17.31
N ASP A 9 -0.90 2.41 17.74
CA ASP A 9 0.45 2.94 17.49
C ASP A 9 1.03 2.44 16.16
N LYS A 10 0.45 1.38 15.58
CA LYS A 10 0.89 0.85 14.29
C LYS A 10 0.25 1.60 13.11
N PRO A 11 0.95 1.78 11.99
CA PRO A 11 0.42 2.46 10.82
C PRO A 11 -0.85 1.81 10.28
N ARG A 12 -1.76 2.68 9.84
CA ARG A 12 -3.01 2.36 9.17
C ARG A 12 -2.90 2.68 7.68
N ILE A 13 -3.24 1.72 6.84
CA ILE A 13 -3.32 1.92 5.39
C ILE A 13 -4.78 2.07 4.97
N GLU A 14 -5.08 3.02 4.10
CA GLU A 14 -6.35 3.15 3.40
C GLU A 14 -6.16 2.84 1.92
N ILE A 15 -6.94 1.91 1.38
CA ILE A 15 -7.08 1.71 -0.07
C ILE A 15 -8.47 2.19 -0.46
N ARG A 16 -8.53 3.40 -1.01
CA ARG A 16 -9.76 4.01 -1.52
C ARG A 16 -10.01 3.52 -2.93
N TYR A 17 -11.19 2.98 -3.20
CA TYR A 17 -11.51 2.38 -4.50
C TYR A 17 -12.90 2.75 -5.01
N CYS A 18 -12.99 3.05 -6.31
CA CYS A 18 -14.24 3.24 -7.00
C CYS A 18 -15.11 1.97 -6.96
N THR A 19 -16.28 2.07 -6.32
CA THR A 19 -17.22 0.95 -6.20
C THR A 19 -17.91 0.60 -7.52
N MET A 20 -18.12 1.59 -8.40
CA MET A 20 -18.74 1.42 -9.71
C MET A 20 -17.80 0.84 -10.77
N CYS A 21 -16.50 0.87 -10.52
CA CYS A 21 -15.47 0.49 -11.50
C CYS A 21 -15.04 -0.99 -11.37
N ARG A 22 -15.64 -1.72 -10.42
CA ARG A 22 -15.27 -3.11 -10.04
C ARG A 22 -13.80 -3.27 -9.62
N TRP A 23 -13.21 -2.25 -8.98
CA TRP A 23 -11.82 -2.29 -8.53
C TRP A 23 -11.61 -2.88 -7.13
N MET A 24 -12.69 -3.30 -6.46
CA MET A 24 -12.64 -3.92 -5.13
C MET A 24 -11.69 -5.13 -5.08
N LEU A 25 -11.70 -6.01 -6.10
CA LEU A 25 -10.81 -7.18 -6.13
C LEU A 25 -9.33 -6.80 -6.19
N ARG A 26 -8.99 -5.75 -6.96
CA ARG A 26 -7.63 -5.23 -7.03
C ARG A 26 -7.22 -4.62 -5.69
N ALA A 27 -8.11 -3.86 -5.07
CA ALA A 27 -7.89 -3.26 -3.75
C ALA A 27 -7.68 -4.34 -2.67
N ALA A 28 -8.52 -5.38 -2.67
CA ALA A 28 -8.42 -6.50 -1.73
C ALA A 28 -7.14 -7.32 -1.93
N TRP A 29 -6.73 -7.57 -3.17
CA TRP A 29 -5.46 -8.23 -3.46
C TRP A 29 -4.26 -7.41 -2.95
N LEU A 30 -4.22 -6.11 -3.23
CA LEU A 30 -3.15 -5.25 -2.68
C LEU A 30 -3.16 -5.20 -1.15
N ALA A 31 -4.32 -5.24 -0.51
CA ALA A 31 -4.40 -5.34 0.94
C ALA A 31 -3.77 -6.64 1.46
N GLN A 32 -4.00 -7.77 0.80
CA GLN A 32 -3.38 -9.06 1.15
C GLN A 32 -1.86 -9.02 0.96
N GLU A 33 -1.38 -8.45 -0.14
CA GLU A 33 0.04 -8.25 -0.40
C GLU A 33 0.72 -7.41 0.70
N LEU A 34 0.05 -6.36 1.18
CA LEU A 34 0.57 -5.49 2.24
C LEU A 34 0.56 -6.18 3.61
N LEU A 35 -0.56 -6.80 3.98
CA LEU A 35 -0.69 -7.51 5.25
C LEU A 35 0.25 -8.71 5.35
N SER A 36 0.53 -9.40 4.25
CA SER A 36 1.50 -10.50 4.23
C SER A 36 2.96 -10.03 4.29
N THR A 37 3.26 -8.81 3.84
CA THR A 37 4.63 -8.29 3.80
C THR A 37 5.02 -7.57 5.10
N PHE A 38 4.06 -6.92 5.75
CA PHE A 38 4.24 -6.05 6.91
C PHE A 38 3.34 -6.47 8.10
N ASP A 39 3.20 -7.79 8.30
CA ASP A 39 2.35 -8.41 9.32
C ASP A 39 2.67 -7.95 10.76
N HIS A 40 3.92 -7.62 11.03
CA HIS A 40 4.37 -7.12 12.32
C HIS A 40 4.35 -5.60 12.44
N GLU A 41 4.47 -4.87 11.34
CA GLU A 41 4.53 -3.40 11.34
C GLU A 41 3.14 -2.76 11.25
N LEU A 42 2.20 -3.33 10.48
CA LEU A 42 0.89 -2.72 10.25
C LEU A 42 -0.10 -2.97 11.39
N GLY A 43 -0.96 -1.98 11.62
CA GLY A 43 -2.12 -2.12 12.49
C GLY A 43 -3.31 -2.65 11.72
N GLU A 44 -3.62 -2.03 10.57
CA GLU A 44 -4.70 -2.44 9.69
C GLU A 44 -4.50 -1.96 8.24
N VAL A 45 -5.22 -2.61 7.32
CA VAL A 45 -5.45 -2.11 5.96
C VAL A 45 -6.96 -2.02 5.74
N ALA A 46 -7.46 -0.79 5.56
CA ALA A 46 -8.86 -0.49 5.34
C ALA A 46 -9.18 -0.39 3.85
N LEU A 47 -10.16 -1.18 3.39
CA LEU A 47 -10.77 -1.00 2.07
C LEU A 47 -11.88 0.04 2.19
N VAL A 48 -11.71 1.19 1.54
CA VAL A 48 -12.61 2.33 1.67
C VAL A 48 -13.37 2.55 0.35
N PRO A 49 -14.69 2.32 0.30
CA PRO A 49 -15.53 2.70 -0.84
C PRO A 49 -15.36 4.18 -1.18
N ALA A 50 -15.16 4.49 -2.46
CA ALA A 50 -14.88 5.84 -2.93
C ALA A 50 -15.66 6.19 -4.22
N SER A 51 -15.56 7.46 -4.61
CA SER A 51 -16.26 8.04 -5.76
C SER A 51 -15.74 7.52 -7.11
N GLN A 52 -16.43 7.91 -8.18
CA GLN A 52 -16.13 7.46 -9.53
C GLN A 52 -14.66 7.70 -9.91
N GLY A 53 -14.01 6.65 -10.42
CA GLY A 53 -12.65 6.72 -10.93
C GLY A 53 -11.56 6.90 -9.88
N GLU A 54 -11.89 6.94 -8.58
CA GLU A 54 -10.90 7.05 -7.51
C GLU A 54 -10.19 5.72 -7.27
N PHE A 55 -8.87 5.78 -7.22
CA PHE A 55 -8.04 4.73 -6.65
C PHE A 55 -6.83 5.37 -5.99
N ARG A 56 -6.80 5.36 -4.65
CA ARG A 56 -5.75 5.99 -3.84
C ARG A 56 -5.31 5.08 -2.72
N ILE A 57 -4.02 5.17 -2.38
CA ILE A 57 -3.45 4.46 -1.23
C ILE A 57 -2.86 5.52 -0.29
N LEU A 58 -3.25 5.47 0.98
CA LEU A 58 -2.73 6.36 2.02
C LEU A 58 -2.15 5.56 3.17
N VAL A 59 -1.07 6.05 3.77
CA VAL A 59 -0.47 5.52 5.01
C VAL A 59 -0.56 6.62 6.06
N ASN A 60 -1.33 6.41 7.13
CA ASN A 60 -1.58 7.42 8.16
C ASN A 60 -2.01 8.79 7.59
N GLY A 61 -2.81 8.79 6.51
CA GLY A 61 -3.26 9.99 5.81
C GLY A 61 -2.25 10.57 4.81
N VAL A 62 -1.02 10.05 4.73
CA VAL A 62 -0.03 10.43 3.71
C VAL A 62 -0.31 9.66 2.43
N GLN A 63 -0.49 10.37 1.30
CA GLN A 63 -0.72 9.74 0.01
C GLN A 63 0.55 9.02 -0.49
N VAL A 64 0.41 7.73 -0.77
CA VAL A 64 1.45 6.87 -1.35
C VAL A 64 1.19 6.59 -2.83
N TRP A 65 -0.07 6.59 -3.22
CA TRP A 65 -0.48 6.39 -4.61
C TRP A 65 -1.77 7.15 -4.93
N ASP A 66 -1.83 7.73 -6.12
CA ASP A 66 -3.04 8.22 -6.76
C ASP A 66 -3.04 7.82 -8.24
N ARG A 67 -4.10 7.13 -8.67
CA ARG A 67 -4.19 6.58 -10.04
C ARG A 67 -4.05 7.61 -11.15
N VAL A 68 -4.43 8.87 -10.92
CA VAL A 68 -4.33 9.93 -11.90
C VAL A 68 -2.91 10.49 -11.94
N SER A 69 -2.32 10.84 -10.80
CA SER A 69 -0.97 11.42 -10.75
C SER A 69 0.14 10.39 -10.98
N ASP A 70 -0.05 9.14 -10.56
CA ASP A 70 0.89 8.03 -10.73
C ASP A 70 0.59 7.18 -11.98
N HIS A 71 -0.25 7.69 -12.90
CA HIS A 71 -0.47 7.13 -14.23
C HIS A 71 -0.95 5.66 -14.27
N GLY A 72 -1.93 5.31 -13.45
CA GLY A 72 -2.60 4.02 -13.51
C GLY A 72 -2.63 3.30 -12.18
N PHE A 73 -2.68 1.98 -12.24
CA PHE A 73 -2.67 1.16 -11.04
C PHE A 73 -1.26 0.73 -10.70
N PRO A 74 -0.94 0.64 -9.40
CA PRO A 74 0.39 0.26 -9.03
C PRO A 74 0.60 -1.25 -9.18
N GLU A 75 1.87 -1.62 -9.30
CA GLU A 75 2.32 -2.97 -9.02
C GLU A 75 2.55 -3.17 -7.51
N ALA A 76 2.35 -4.40 -7.03
CA ALA A 76 2.55 -4.70 -5.60
C ALA A 76 3.97 -4.38 -5.13
N LYS A 77 4.97 -4.61 -5.99
CA LYS A 77 6.37 -4.29 -5.72
C LYS A 77 6.55 -2.82 -5.33
N GLU A 78 6.02 -1.91 -6.16
CA GLU A 78 6.18 -0.47 -5.97
C GLU A 78 5.48 0.02 -4.70
N ILE A 79 4.26 -0.46 -4.44
CA ILE A 79 3.54 -0.08 -3.20
C ILE A 79 4.26 -0.61 -1.97
N LYS A 80 4.79 -1.84 -2.00
CA LYS A 80 5.58 -2.36 -0.87
C LYS A 80 6.80 -1.49 -0.61
N GLN A 81 7.51 -1.05 -1.65
CA GLN A 81 8.66 -0.16 -1.48
C GLN A 81 8.25 1.19 -0.89
N ARG A 82 7.28 1.89 -1.49
CA ARG A 82 6.83 3.20 -0.98
C ARG A 82 6.26 3.12 0.44
N VAL A 83 5.56 2.04 0.78
CA VAL A 83 5.07 1.81 2.16
C VAL A 83 6.24 1.56 3.11
N ARG A 84 7.21 0.70 2.75
CA ARG A 84 8.42 0.43 3.56
C ARG A 84 9.16 1.72 3.86
N ASP A 85 9.38 2.55 2.85
CA ASP A 85 10.11 3.81 3.00
C ASP A 85 9.47 4.75 4.04
N LEU A 86 8.15 4.63 4.27
CA LEU A 86 7.42 5.40 5.28
C LEU A 86 7.36 4.75 6.66
N ILE A 87 7.20 3.42 6.75
CA ILE A 87 6.89 2.74 8.02
C ILE A 87 8.05 1.94 8.61
N ALA A 88 9.01 1.53 7.78
CA ALA A 88 10.12 0.67 8.16
C ALA A 88 11.32 0.86 7.20
N PRO A 89 11.92 2.06 7.12
CA PRO A 89 12.92 2.41 6.10
C PRO A 89 14.14 1.48 6.09
N GLU A 90 14.51 0.93 7.26
CA GLU A 90 15.66 0.03 7.41
C GLU A 90 15.35 -1.44 7.06
N ARG A 91 14.09 -1.78 6.72
CA ARG A 91 13.69 -3.15 6.39
C ARG A 91 14.10 -3.49 4.95
N ASP A 92 14.83 -4.58 4.79
CA ASP A 92 15.15 -5.17 3.48
C ASP A 92 13.94 -5.96 2.95
N LEU A 93 13.46 -5.63 1.75
CA LEU A 93 12.40 -6.38 1.07
C LEU A 93 12.94 -7.49 0.16
N GLY A 94 14.23 -7.79 0.25
CA GLY A 94 14.89 -8.90 -0.41
C GLY A 94 14.92 -8.76 -1.94
N HIS A 95 14.21 -9.63 -2.66
CA HIS A 95 14.19 -9.59 -4.13
C HIS A 95 13.46 -8.35 -4.67
N ILE A 96 12.58 -7.73 -3.88
CA ILE A 96 11.86 -6.51 -4.27
C ILE A 96 12.84 -5.35 -4.47
N ASP A 97 13.84 -5.18 -3.59
CA ASP A 97 14.80 -4.07 -3.68
C ASP A 97 15.88 -4.29 -4.75
N ARG A 98 16.21 -5.54 -5.08
CA ARG A 98 17.32 -5.87 -6.01
C ARG A 98 17.03 -5.64 -7.51
N HIS A 99 15.76 -5.52 -7.90
CA HIS A 99 15.38 -5.34 -9.32
C HIS A 99 15.26 -3.89 -9.79
N ALA A 100 15.61 -2.88 -8.99
CA ALA A 100 15.61 -1.49 -9.44
C ALA A 100 16.75 -1.15 -10.42
N ALA A 101 17.76 -2.02 -10.56
CA ALA A 101 18.97 -1.75 -11.34
C ALA A 101 18.99 -2.33 -12.78
N SER A 102 17.86 -2.87 -13.29
CA SER A 102 17.81 -3.46 -14.64
C SER A 102 16.87 -2.72 -15.59
N SER A 103 17.08 -1.42 -15.76
CA SER A 103 16.67 -0.70 -16.97
C SER A 103 17.91 -0.03 -17.53
N SER A 104 18.64 -0.77 -18.36
CA SER A 104 19.79 -0.26 -19.11
C SER A 104 19.27 0.75 -20.15
N PRO A 105 19.71 2.02 -20.15
CA PRO A 105 19.45 2.90 -21.28
C PRO A 105 20.26 2.41 -22.48
N LEU A 106 19.59 2.29 -23.62
CA LEU A 106 20.22 2.24 -24.95
C LEU A 106 20.83 3.60 -25.29
#